data_AF-A0A1Q3CNV8-F1
#
_entry.id   AF-A0A1Q3CNV8-F1
#
_cell.length_a   1.000
_cell.length_b   1.000
_cell.length_c   1.000
_cell.angle_alpha   90.00
_cell.angle_beta   90.00
_cell.angle_gamma   90.00
#
_symmetry.space_group_name_H-M   'P 1'
#
loop_
_entity.id
_entity.type
_entity.pdbx_description
1 polymer ?
#
loop_
_entity_poly.entity_id
_entity_poly.type
_entity_poly.pdbx_seq_one_letter_code
_entity_poly.pdbx_strand_id
1 'polypeptide(L)'
;MESIIHGTNHNNISNHRHLVNNVSFTRQKPEAVSHFLEVIVLILSRWNGLQMAVQNQWGGRDSLQKSHQLAADILSWFCHSKAPLYVEDLENLLHESMLLCFNTDIEDGSIEEVKYICTYTYI
;
A
#
# COMPACT_ATOMS: atom_id res chain seq x y z
N MET A 1 -13.45 -55.74 -2.00
CA MET A 1 -12.28 -54.85 -1.95
C MET A 1 -12.68 -53.58 -2.67
N GLU A 2 -12.60 -52.44 -1.98
CA GLU A 2 -12.96 -51.14 -2.54
C GLU A 2 -11.74 -50.48 -3.19
N SER A 3 -11.98 -49.63 -4.18
CA SER A 3 -11.06 -48.58 -4.61
C SER A 3 -11.89 -47.42 -5.15
N ILE A 4 -11.59 -46.22 -4.67
CA ILE A 4 -12.51 -45.10 -4.64
C ILE A 4 -12.33 -44.19 -5.86
N ILE A 5 -13.44 -43.65 -6.38
CA ILE A 5 -13.39 -42.60 -7.41
C ILE A 5 -13.09 -41.25 -6.74
N HIS A 6 -11.87 -40.76 -6.91
CA HIS A 6 -11.55 -39.33 -6.91
C HIS A 6 -10.30 -39.13 -7.80
N GLY A 7 -10.14 -38.06 -8.57
CA GLY A 7 -10.92 -36.81 -8.57
C GLY A 7 -10.02 -35.63 -8.23
N THR A 8 -8.93 -35.45 -8.98
CA THR A 8 -7.97 -34.34 -8.79
C THR A 8 -7.94 -33.49 -10.05
N ASN A 9 -8.94 -32.62 -10.19
CA ASN A 9 -8.98 -31.59 -11.21
C ASN A 9 -7.85 -30.58 -10.92
N HIS A 10 -6.85 -30.50 -11.81
CA HIS A 10 -5.67 -29.66 -11.62
C HIS A 10 -5.96 -28.18 -11.98
N ASN A 11 -6.85 -27.55 -11.22
CA ASN A 11 -7.30 -26.16 -11.42
C ASN A 11 -7.39 -25.39 -10.08
N ASN A 12 -7.17 -24.09 -10.15
CA ASN A 12 -7.16 -23.14 -9.03
C ASN A 12 -6.20 -23.47 -7.88
N ILE A 13 -4.92 -23.13 -8.07
CA ILE A 13 -4.26 -22.34 -7.04
C ILE A 13 -4.97 -20.98 -7.03
N SER A 14 -5.96 -20.83 -6.14
CA SER A 14 -6.72 -19.59 -5.99
C SER A 14 -5.77 -18.43 -5.69
N ASN A 15 -5.69 -17.45 -6.58
CA ASN A 15 -5.02 -16.18 -6.33
C ASN A 15 -5.85 -15.41 -5.29
N HIS A 16 -5.61 -15.67 -4.00
CA HIS A 16 -6.19 -14.94 -2.86
C HIS A 16 -5.55 -13.56 -2.69
N ARG A 17 -5.40 -12.82 -3.79
CA ARG A 17 -5.04 -11.40 -3.76
C ARG A 17 -6.13 -10.66 -3.00
N HIS A 18 -5.77 -9.95 -1.95
CA HIS A 18 -6.75 -9.25 -1.13
C HIS A 18 -7.20 -8.00 -1.86
N LEU A 19 -8.39 -8.08 -2.45
CA LEU A 19 -9.10 -6.94 -3.01
C LEU A 19 -9.41 -5.94 -1.90
N VAL A 20 -8.92 -4.72 -2.04
CA VAL A 20 -9.47 -3.57 -1.33
C VAL A 20 -10.94 -3.44 -1.76
N ASN A 21 -11.84 -3.15 -0.81
CA ASN A 21 -13.26 -3.00 -1.14
C ASN A 21 -13.46 -1.82 -2.11
N ASN A 22 -13.72 -2.13 -3.38
CA ASN A 22 -13.94 -1.15 -4.45
C ASN A 22 -15.27 -0.39 -4.28
N VAL A 23 -15.35 0.48 -3.28
CA VAL A 23 -16.33 1.58 -3.25
C VAL A 23 -16.05 2.43 -4.49
N SER A 24 -17.02 2.51 -5.38
CA SER A 24 -16.86 3.10 -6.72
C SER A 24 -16.72 4.62 -6.66
N PHE A 25 -15.54 5.12 -6.34
CA PHE A 25 -15.26 6.56 -6.20
C PHE A 25 -15.13 7.29 -7.55
N THR A 26 -16.01 7.00 -8.50
CA THR A 26 -16.09 7.73 -9.78
C THR A 26 -16.59 9.18 -9.62
N ARG A 27 -16.85 9.62 -8.37
CA ARG A 27 -17.21 11.00 -8.00
C ARG A 27 -16.93 11.31 -6.52
N GLN A 28 -15.73 10.99 -6.01
CA GLN A 28 -15.26 11.30 -4.55
C GLN A 28 -15.34 12.95 -4.71
N LYS A 29 -15.84 13.70 -3.70
CA LYS A 29 -15.81 15.18 -3.64
C LYS A 29 -14.41 15.69 -3.21
N PRO A 30 -13.96 16.89 -3.58
CA PRO A 30 -12.62 17.37 -3.21
C PRO A 30 -12.32 17.33 -1.70
N GLU A 31 -13.30 17.59 -0.83
CA GLU A 31 -13.10 17.63 0.62
C GLU A 31 -12.72 16.27 1.22
N ALA A 32 -13.26 15.17 0.67
CA ALA A 32 -12.92 13.82 1.14
C ALA A 32 -11.59 13.30 0.56
N VAL A 33 -11.15 13.81 -0.60
CA VAL A 33 -9.78 13.58 -1.09
C VAL A 33 -8.76 14.26 -0.16
N SER A 34 -9.02 15.49 0.26
CA SER A 34 -8.18 16.20 1.24
C SER A 34 -8.10 15.46 2.57
N HIS A 35 -9.23 15.06 3.14
CA HIS A 35 -9.25 14.30 4.39
C HIS A 35 -8.51 12.95 4.28
N PHE A 36 -8.63 12.24 3.16
CA PHE A 36 -7.91 10.98 2.97
C PHE A 36 -6.40 11.18 2.78
N LEU A 37 -5.97 12.27 2.13
CA LEU A 37 -4.55 12.66 2.10
C LEU A 37 -4.01 13.01 3.49
N GLU A 38 -4.77 13.73 4.32
CA GLU A 38 -4.42 14.02 5.71
C GLU A 38 -4.23 12.73 6.54
N VAL A 39 -5.10 11.73 6.32
CA VAL A 39 -4.97 10.38 6.91
C VAL A 39 -3.69 9.67 6.43
N ILE A 40 -3.40 9.66 5.13
CA ILE A 40 -2.18 9.03 4.60
C ILE A 40 -0.93 9.70 5.19
N VAL A 41 -0.88 11.04 5.22
CA VAL A 41 0.23 11.79 5.83
C VAL A 41 0.36 11.48 7.32
N LEU A 42 -0.74 11.35 8.06
CA LEU A 42 -0.73 10.97 9.46
C LEU A 42 -0.15 9.55 9.67
N ILE A 43 -0.52 8.58 8.83
CA ILE A 43 0.02 7.20 8.89
C ILE A 43 1.54 7.23 8.62
N LEU A 44 1.97 7.87 7.53
CA LEU A 44 3.39 7.99 7.16
C LEU A 44 4.22 8.78 8.19
N SER A 45 3.63 9.76 8.88
CA SER A 45 4.29 10.48 9.97
C SER A 45 4.56 9.61 11.21
N ARG A 46 3.81 8.51 11.36
CA ARG A 46 3.94 7.56 12.48
C ARG A 46 4.80 6.35 12.13
N TRP A 47 5.11 6.12 10.85
CA TRP A 47 5.92 5.01 10.39
C TRP A 47 7.41 5.26 10.71
N ASN A 48 7.92 4.56 11.73
CA ASN A 48 9.26 4.83 12.28
C ASN A 48 10.38 4.69 11.25
N GLY A 49 10.36 3.68 10.38
CA GLY A 49 11.39 3.50 9.34
C GLY A 49 11.45 4.67 8.35
N LEU A 50 10.30 5.17 7.90
CA LEU A 50 10.23 6.38 7.07
C LEU A 50 10.67 7.64 7.83
N GLN A 51 10.30 7.79 9.10
CA GLN A 51 10.78 8.90 9.92
C GLN A 51 12.31 8.88 10.09
N MET A 52 12.90 7.72 10.32
CA MET A 52 14.36 7.55 10.36
C MET A 52 15.01 7.89 9.02
N ALA A 53 14.43 7.44 7.90
CA ALA A 53 14.95 7.74 6.57
C ALA A 53 14.91 9.24 6.22
N VAL A 54 13.84 9.94 6.61
CA VAL A 54 13.71 11.40 6.44
C VAL A 54 14.70 12.16 7.34
N GLN A 55 14.77 11.81 8.62
CA GLN A 55 15.65 12.48 9.59
C GLN A 55 17.14 12.32 9.26
N ASN A 56 17.56 11.12 8.85
CA ASN A 56 18.95 10.82 8.51
C ASN A 56 19.30 11.13 7.04
N GLN A 57 18.35 11.65 6.25
CA GLN A 57 18.53 11.99 4.83
C GLN A 57 19.04 10.79 3.99
N TRP A 58 18.56 9.57 4.25
CA TRP A 58 19.00 8.38 3.51
C TRP A 58 18.65 8.45 2.03
N GLY A 59 17.52 9.08 1.69
CA GLY A 59 17.16 9.45 0.31
C GLY A 59 17.83 10.71 -0.23
N GLY A 60 18.73 11.35 0.53
CA GLY A 60 19.31 12.67 0.24
C GLY A 60 18.59 13.84 0.90
N ARG A 61 19.03 15.07 0.61
CA ARG A 61 18.53 16.33 1.23
C ARG A 61 17.04 16.58 0.99
N ASP A 62 16.49 15.97 -0.06
CA ASP A 62 15.09 16.03 -0.47
C ASP A 62 14.24 14.89 0.09
N SER A 63 14.75 14.10 1.06
CA SER A 63 13.98 12.99 1.69
C SER A 63 12.62 13.45 2.25
N LEU A 64 12.53 14.67 2.80
CA LEU A 64 11.25 15.25 3.24
C LEU A 64 10.30 15.57 2.07
N GLN A 65 10.81 15.93 0.89
CA GLN A 65 9.99 16.09 -0.31
C GLN A 65 9.51 14.73 -0.82
N LYS A 66 10.38 13.72 -0.81
CA LYS A 66 10.07 12.33 -1.16
C LYS A 66 8.99 11.71 -0.26
N SER A 67 8.94 12.02 1.04
CA SER A 67 7.88 11.51 1.92
C SER A 67 6.52 12.14 1.63
N HIS A 68 6.47 13.40 1.19
CA HIS A 68 5.23 14.02 0.70
C HIS A 68 4.83 13.48 -0.69
N GLN A 69 5.80 13.17 -1.55
CA GLN A 69 5.54 12.54 -2.85
C GLN A 69 4.93 11.15 -2.66
N LEU A 70 5.49 10.32 -1.78
CA LEU A 70 4.94 9.01 -1.41
C LEU A 70 3.47 9.10 -0.93
N ALA A 71 3.13 10.11 -0.13
CA ALA A 71 1.74 10.34 0.29
C ALA A 71 0.81 10.65 -0.90
N ALA A 72 1.28 11.44 -1.87
CA ALA A 72 0.54 11.76 -3.09
C ALA A 72 0.45 10.57 -4.07
N ASP A 73 1.46 9.71 -4.12
CA ASP A 73 1.50 8.53 -4.98
C ASP A 73 0.55 7.44 -4.45
N ILE A 74 0.53 7.21 -3.12
CA ILE A 74 -0.47 6.35 -2.46
C ILE A 74 -1.88 6.88 -2.70
N LEU A 75 -2.12 8.19 -2.51
CA LEU A 75 -3.41 8.82 -2.82
C LEU A 75 -3.81 8.60 -4.29
N SER A 76 -2.87 8.78 -5.21
CA SER A 76 -3.11 8.61 -6.65
C SER A 76 -3.41 7.16 -7.01
N TRP A 77 -2.75 6.19 -6.36
CA TRP A 77 -3.07 4.77 -6.50
C TRP A 77 -4.52 4.48 -6.11
N PHE A 78 -4.96 4.89 -4.92
CA PHE A 78 -6.35 4.74 -4.46
C PHE A 78 -7.37 5.47 -5.36
N CYS A 79 -7.07 6.70 -5.82
CA CYS A 79 -8.04 7.53 -6.56
C CYS A 79 -8.07 7.29 -8.08
N HIS A 80 -6.98 6.81 -8.70
CA HIS A 80 -6.85 6.74 -10.16
C HIS A 80 -6.61 5.34 -10.73
N SER A 81 -6.46 4.30 -9.89
CA SER A 81 -6.39 2.93 -10.41
C SER A 81 -7.67 2.56 -11.15
N LYS A 82 -7.50 2.10 -12.40
CA LYS A 82 -8.58 1.56 -13.24
C LYS A 82 -8.72 0.04 -13.10
N ALA A 83 -7.82 -0.58 -12.35
CA ALA A 83 -7.85 -2.00 -11.99
C ALA A 83 -8.54 -2.18 -10.63
N PRO A 84 -8.92 -3.40 -10.24
CA PRO A 84 -9.18 -3.71 -8.84
C PRO A 84 -7.95 -3.35 -8.01
N LEU A 85 -8.13 -2.64 -6.90
CA LEU A 85 -7.06 -2.33 -5.97
C LEU A 85 -6.68 -3.60 -5.20
N TYR A 86 -5.45 -4.08 -5.37
CA TYR A 86 -4.91 -5.22 -4.64
C TYR A 86 -4.02 -4.74 -3.50
N VAL A 87 -4.23 -5.25 -2.29
CA VAL A 87 -3.43 -4.93 -1.09
C VAL A 87 -1.94 -5.19 -1.33
N GLU A 88 -1.61 -6.18 -2.16
CA GLU A 88 -0.24 -6.53 -2.55
C GLU A 88 0.41 -5.45 -3.45
N ASP A 89 -0.34 -4.69 -4.26
CA ASP A 89 0.23 -3.62 -5.09
C ASP A 89 0.64 -2.40 -4.24
N LEU A 90 -0.05 -2.14 -3.13
CA LEU A 90 0.32 -1.11 -2.15
C LEU A 90 1.57 -1.51 -1.35
N GLU A 91 1.73 -2.81 -1.05
CA GLU A 91 2.94 -3.36 -0.42
C GLU A 91 4.18 -3.10 -1.30
N ASN A 92 4.08 -3.44 -2.59
CA ASN A 92 5.13 -3.19 -3.57
C ASN A 92 5.47 -1.69 -3.67
N LEU A 93 4.46 -0.81 -3.75
CA LEU A 93 4.67 0.65 -3.81
C LEU A 93 5.43 1.17 -2.58
N LEU A 94 5.11 0.69 -1.38
CA LEU A 94 5.80 1.07 -0.14
C LEU A 94 7.25 0.57 -0.12
N HIS A 95 7.47 -0.71 -0.46
CA HIS A 95 8.81 -1.32 -0.48
C HIS A 95 9.72 -0.70 -1.55
N GLU A 96 9.25 -0.56 -2.79
CA GLU A 96 9.98 0.12 -3.88
C GLU A 96 10.31 1.57 -3.51
N SER A 97 9.40 2.28 -2.82
CA SER A 97 9.66 3.66 -2.39
C SER A 97 10.77 3.74 -1.35
N MET A 98 10.79 2.85 -0.35
CA MET A 98 11.86 2.82 0.65
C MET A 98 13.21 2.46 0.03
N LEU A 99 13.24 1.46 -0.85
CA LEU A 99 14.45 1.01 -1.52
C LEU A 99 15.00 2.06 -2.50
N LEU A 100 14.16 2.60 -3.38
CA LEU A 100 14.58 3.45 -4.51
C LEU A 100 14.65 4.94 -4.18
N CYS A 101 13.73 5.46 -3.34
CA CYS A 101 13.70 6.87 -2.97
C CYS A 101 14.42 7.17 -1.65
N PHE A 102 14.49 6.20 -0.74
CA PHE A 102 15.09 6.36 0.59
C PHE A 102 16.36 5.52 0.83
N ASN A 103 16.81 4.71 -0.14
CA ASN A 103 18.02 3.90 -0.04
C ASN A 103 18.07 3.03 1.24
N THR A 104 16.94 2.47 1.65
CA THR A 104 16.85 1.53 2.77
C THR A 104 15.91 0.40 2.43
N ASP A 105 16.29 -0.81 2.83
CA ASP A 105 15.35 -1.91 2.96
C ASP A 105 14.63 -1.80 4.31
N ILE A 106 13.43 -2.38 4.42
CA ILE A 106 12.65 -2.47 5.66
C ILE A 106 12.01 -3.86 5.74
N GLU A 107 12.61 -4.72 6.56
CA GLU A 107 12.18 -6.09 6.84
C GLU A 107 11.59 -6.26 8.26
N ASP A 108 11.20 -5.16 8.93
CA ASP A 108 10.73 -5.16 10.33
C ASP A 108 9.21 -5.45 10.50
N GLY A 109 8.51 -5.72 9.40
CA GLY A 109 7.05 -5.96 9.35
C GLY A 109 6.19 -4.70 9.33
N SER A 110 6.79 -3.50 9.41
CA SER A 110 6.03 -2.24 9.46
C SER A 110 5.45 -1.80 8.11
N ILE A 111 5.96 -2.33 6.98
CA ILE A 111 5.35 -2.14 5.66
C ILE A 111 3.95 -2.75 5.65
N GLU A 112 3.80 -3.98 6.15
CA GLU A 112 2.53 -4.69 6.22
C GLU A 112 1.55 -3.99 7.16
N GLU A 113 2.00 -3.48 8.30
CA GLU A 113 1.17 -2.65 9.19
C GLU A 113 0.65 -1.39 8.48
N VAL A 114 1.53 -0.61 7.84
CA VAL A 114 1.16 0.62 7.11
C VAL A 114 0.18 0.31 5.97
N LYS A 115 0.46 -0.74 5.18
CA LYS A 115 -0.40 -1.26 4.11
C LYS A 115 -1.80 -1.59 4.63
N TYR A 116 -1.92 -2.32 5.75
CA TYR A 116 -3.22 -2.64 6.35
C TYR A 116 -3.93 -1.39 6.87
N ILE A 117 -3.24 -0.48 7.59
CA ILE A 117 -3.87 0.73 8.14
C ILE A 117 -4.38 1.64 7.01
N CYS A 118 -3.60 1.87 5.96
CA CYS A 118 -4.03 2.60 4.76
C CYS A 118 -5.26 1.96 4.11
N THR A 119 -5.29 0.61 4.01
CA THR A 119 -6.41 -0.13 3.42
C THR A 119 -7.69 -0.03 4.27
N TYR A 120 -7.60 -0.27 5.58
CA TYR A 120 -8.77 -0.27 6.46
C TYR A 120 -9.33 1.12 6.74
N THR A 121 -8.55 2.19 6.57
CA THR A 121 -9.03 3.58 6.73
C THR A 121 -9.66 4.13 5.43
N TYR A 122 -9.77 3.32 4.37
CA TYR A 122 -10.42 3.65 3.10
C TYR A 122 -11.85 3.04 2.96
N ILE A 123 -12.37 2.40 4.02
CA ILE A 123 -13.65 1.67 4.04
C ILE A 123 -14.68 2.39 4.94
#